data_AF-V2X6I8-F1
#
_entry.id   AF-V2X6I8-F1
#
_cell.length_a   1.000
_cell.length_b   1.000
_cell.length_c   1.000
_cell.angle_alpha   90.00
_cell.angle_beta   90.00
_cell.angle_gamma   90.00
#
_symmetry.space_group_name_H-M   'P 1'
#
loop_
_entity.id
_entity.type
_entity.pdbx_description
1 polymer ?
#
loop_
_entity_poly.entity_id
_entity_poly.type
_entity_poly.pdbx_seq_one_letter_code
_entity_poly.pdbx_strand_id
1 'polypeptide(L)'
;MYESLPASQLCNFPTFQLNFKDFLEASQTCTKIYNIFQTAPPNTILRLAVASSLPIFHPRPLPLIIATARQISDWVFGISNGSNTQDLREALKGGLDGLYTEYASITFDGIRRLHRAKYAIIKSLSDIIHASLIRTTKREGGRINPSHFSPFNPSLSVVEHISLVTRIRRKSFRHKNRYE
;
A
#
# COMPACT_ATOMS: atom_id res chain seq x y z
N MET A 1 27.58 0.81 18.50
CA MET A 1 26.90 0.92 19.83
C MET A 1 26.01 -0.29 20.14
N TYR A 2 25.27 -0.86 19.17
CA TYR A 2 24.34 -1.98 19.45
C TYR A 2 24.97 -3.39 19.44
N GLU A 3 26.22 -3.53 19.02
CA GLU A 3 26.87 -4.84 18.89
C GLU A 3 27.15 -5.51 20.23
N SER A 4 27.45 -4.71 21.28
CA SER A 4 27.78 -5.20 22.62
C SER A 4 26.57 -5.61 23.47
N LEU A 5 25.33 -5.29 23.07
CA LEU A 5 24.14 -5.64 23.86
C LEU A 5 23.68 -7.09 23.61
N PRO A 6 23.28 -7.85 24.64
CA PRO A 6 22.65 -9.17 24.50
C PRO A 6 21.38 -9.13 23.64
N ALA A 7 21.13 -10.20 22.87
CA ALA A 7 19.93 -10.30 22.03
C ALA A 7 18.63 -10.22 22.85
N SER A 8 18.61 -10.76 24.07
CA SER A 8 17.45 -10.74 24.98
C SER A 8 16.98 -9.33 25.34
N GLN A 9 17.90 -8.37 25.46
CA GLN A 9 17.57 -6.97 25.74
C GLN A 9 17.04 -6.25 24.50
N LEU A 10 17.44 -6.71 23.31
CA LEU A 10 17.06 -6.14 22.03
C LEU A 10 15.75 -6.71 21.48
N CYS A 11 15.23 -7.82 22.03
CA CYS A 11 13.97 -8.45 21.57
C CYS A 11 12.75 -7.52 21.60
N ASN A 12 12.73 -6.55 22.51
CA ASN A 12 11.65 -5.55 22.61
C ASN A 12 11.90 -4.32 21.73
N PHE A 13 13.06 -4.21 21.09
CA PHE A 13 13.40 -3.04 20.26
C PHE A 13 12.39 -2.76 19.12
N PRO A 14 11.81 -3.77 18.45
CA PRO A 14 10.71 -3.58 17.50
C PRO A 14 9.50 -2.80 18.03
N THR A 15 9.14 -2.96 19.32
CA THR A 15 7.90 -2.39 19.87
C THR A 15 8.04 -0.90 20.23
N PHE A 16 9.27 -0.41 20.34
CA PHE A 16 9.57 1.00 20.60
C PHE A 16 9.59 1.87 19.34
N GLN A 17 9.50 1.27 18.15
CA GLN A 17 9.49 2.02 16.90
C GLN A 17 8.14 2.73 16.71
N LEU A 18 8.19 3.98 16.24
CA LEU A 18 6.99 4.79 16.04
C LEU A 18 6.29 4.49 14.71
N ASN A 19 7.04 4.09 13.69
CA ASN A 19 6.50 3.80 12.37
C ASN A 19 7.34 2.74 11.63
N PHE A 20 6.75 2.18 10.57
CA PHE A 20 7.41 1.13 9.77
C PHE A 20 8.67 1.60 9.01
N LYS A 21 8.80 2.90 8.72
CA LYS A 21 9.97 3.42 8.01
C LYS A 21 11.19 3.40 8.94
N ASP A 22 11.06 3.94 10.13
CA ASP A 22 12.13 3.96 11.15
C ASP A 22 12.54 2.53 11.52
N PHE A 23 11.55 1.64 11.62
CA PHE A 23 11.78 0.21 11.80
C PHE A 23 12.67 -0.37 10.67
N LEU A 24 12.37 -0.07 9.41
CA LEU A 24 13.13 -0.58 8.28
C LEU A 24 14.54 0.01 8.23
N GLU A 25 14.69 1.32 8.46
CA GLU A 25 15.98 2.00 8.50
C GLU A 25 16.86 1.45 9.63
N ALA A 26 16.31 1.25 10.83
CA ALA A 26 17.02 0.64 11.95
C ALA A 26 17.50 -0.78 11.62
N SER A 27 16.68 -1.58 10.92
CA SER A 27 17.07 -2.93 10.49
C SER A 27 18.26 -2.96 9.53
N GLN A 28 18.49 -1.88 8.78
CA GLN A 28 19.60 -1.80 7.82
C GLN A 28 20.93 -1.40 8.47
N THR A 29 20.92 -0.96 9.73
CA THR A 29 22.14 -0.51 10.41
C THR A 29 23.03 -1.65 10.89
N CYS A 30 22.47 -2.82 11.21
CA CYS A 30 23.22 -3.95 11.78
C CYS A 30 22.49 -5.28 11.54
N THR A 31 23.24 -6.33 11.16
CA THR A 31 22.73 -7.69 10.95
C THR A 31 22.06 -8.28 12.20
N LYS A 32 22.56 -7.92 13.40
CA LYS A 32 21.98 -8.38 14.68
C LYS A 32 20.58 -7.81 14.90
N ILE A 33 20.40 -6.51 14.64
CA ILE A 33 19.10 -5.84 14.72
C ILE A 33 18.17 -6.38 13.63
N TYR A 34 18.68 -6.55 12.42
CA TYR A 34 17.94 -7.16 11.31
C TYR A 34 17.32 -8.51 11.71
N ASN A 35 18.11 -9.41 12.30
CA ASN A 35 17.64 -10.74 12.71
C ASN A 35 16.55 -10.66 13.79
N ILE A 36 16.71 -9.77 14.76
CA ILE A 36 15.70 -9.56 15.81
C ILE A 36 14.41 -8.98 15.22
N PHE A 37 14.54 -8.10 14.23
CA PHE A 37 13.41 -7.47 13.56
C PHE A 37 12.62 -8.47 12.71
N GLN A 38 13.28 -9.50 12.17
CA GLN A 38 12.59 -10.62 11.51
C GLN A 38 11.71 -11.42 12.48
N THR A 39 12.05 -11.44 13.77
CA THR A 39 11.26 -12.13 14.81
C THR A 39 10.17 -11.25 15.45
N ALA A 40 9.99 -10.02 14.96
CA ALA A 40 8.98 -9.12 15.49
C ALA A 40 7.56 -9.71 15.36
N PRO A 41 6.70 -9.58 16.38
CA PRO A 41 5.37 -10.17 16.33
C PRO A 41 4.53 -9.51 15.23
N PRO A 42 3.76 -10.28 14.45
CA PRO A 42 2.95 -9.78 13.33
C PRO A 42 2.00 -8.62 13.66
N ASN A 43 1.49 -8.55 14.89
CA ASN A 43 0.66 -7.42 15.35
C ASN A 43 1.46 -6.12 15.49
N THR A 44 2.74 -6.21 15.91
CA THR A 44 3.63 -5.04 15.95
C THR A 44 3.94 -4.53 14.56
N ILE A 45 4.20 -5.45 13.62
CA ILE A 45 4.41 -5.10 12.21
C ILE A 45 3.18 -4.38 11.64
N LEU A 46 1.97 -4.87 11.94
CA LEU A 46 0.73 -4.22 11.49
C LEU A 46 0.57 -2.83 12.09
N ARG A 47 0.76 -2.67 13.40
CA ARG A 47 0.71 -1.35 14.07
C ARG A 47 1.70 -0.36 13.45
N LEU A 48 2.93 -0.79 13.20
CA LEU A 48 3.94 0.03 12.54
C LEU A 48 3.53 0.41 11.12
N ALA A 49 2.91 -0.51 10.38
CA ALA A 49 2.40 -0.27 9.03
C ALA A 49 1.24 0.73 9.01
N VAL A 50 0.33 0.65 9.96
CA VAL A 50 -0.80 1.59 10.13
C VAL A 50 -0.28 3.00 10.43
N ALA A 51 0.70 3.12 11.33
CA ALA A 51 1.35 4.38 11.67
C ALA A 51 2.23 4.93 10.52
N SER A 52 2.50 4.12 9.49
CA SER A 52 3.44 4.48 8.42
C SER A 52 2.81 5.35 7.33
N SER A 53 3.59 6.32 6.85
CA SER A 53 3.30 7.11 5.66
C SER A 53 3.93 6.54 4.38
N LEU A 54 4.39 5.29 4.38
CA LEU A 54 5.08 4.73 3.22
C LEU A 54 4.17 4.64 1.98
N PRO A 55 4.72 4.86 0.76
CA PRO A 55 3.96 4.80 -0.48
C PRO A 55 3.25 3.46 -0.70
N ILE A 56 3.79 2.36 -0.16
CA ILE A 56 3.21 1.02 -0.28
C ILE A 56 1.80 0.94 0.34
N PHE A 57 1.54 1.74 1.38
CA PHE A 57 0.26 1.79 2.07
C PHE A 57 -0.70 2.84 1.51
N HIS A 58 -0.32 3.58 0.46
CA HIS A 58 -1.18 4.57 -0.19
C HIS A 58 -2.03 3.96 -1.33
N PRO A 59 -3.27 4.43 -1.58
CA PRO A 59 -4.04 5.37 -0.76
C PRO A 59 -4.43 4.73 0.58
N ARG A 60 -4.07 5.37 1.69
CA ARG A 60 -4.47 4.89 3.01
C ARG A 60 -5.99 5.03 3.15
N PRO A 61 -6.69 4.08 3.76
CA PRO A 61 -6.22 2.87 4.45
C PRO A 61 -6.33 1.57 3.62
N LEU A 62 -6.71 1.66 2.34
CA LEU A 62 -7.20 0.54 1.55
C LEU A 62 -6.27 -0.69 1.48
N PRO A 63 -4.95 -0.56 1.24
CA PRO A 63 -4.07 -1.73 1.15
C PRO A 63 -4.05 -2.58 2.43
N LEU A 64 -4.08 -1.94 3.60
CA LEU A 64 -4.05 -2.65 4.87
C LEU A 64 -5.37 -3.35 5.16
N ILE A 65 -6.51 -2.70 4.87
CA ILE A 65 -7.83 -3.33 4.97
C ILE A 65 -7.89 -4.58 4.08
N ILE A 66 -7.43 -4.50 2.83
CA ILE A 66 -7.44 -5.66 1.93
C ILE A 66 -6.57 -6.80 2.48
N ALA A 67 -5.43 -6.48 3.07
CA ALA A 67 -4.53 -7.48 3.65
C ALA A 67 -5.13 -8.16 4.90
N THR A 68 -5.90 -7.43 5.72
CA THR A 68 -6.43 -7.94 6.99
C THR A 68 -7.87 -8.45 6.92
N ALA A 69 -8.64 -8.06 5.90
CA ALA A 69 -10.08 -8.35 5.79
C ALA A 69 -10.39 -9.84 5.91
N ARG A 70 -9.57 -10.70 5.31
CA ARG A 70 -9.76 -12.15 5.38
C ARG A 70 -9.54 -12.69 6.80
N GLN A 71 -8.49 -12.25 7.49
CA GLN A 71 -8.23 -12.69 8.87
C GLN A 71 -9.36 -12.27 9.80
N ILE A 72 -9.83 -11.04 9.65
CA ILE A 72 -10.95 -10.51 10.44
C ILE A 72 -12.22 -11.31 10.13
N SER A 73 -12.50 -11.58 8.85
CA SER A 73 -13.65 -12.40 8.45
C SER A 73 -13.57 -13.81 9.05
N ASP A 74 -12.43 -14.48 8.91
CA ASP A 74 -12.22 -15.83 9.43
C ASP A 74 -12.38 -15.85 10.96
N TRP A 75 -11.93 -14.81 11.67
CA TRP A 75 -12.12 -14.67 13.11
C TRP A 75 -13.60 -14.42 13.49
N VAL A 76 -14.31 -13.56 12.76
CA VAL A 76 -15.74 -13.27 13.02
C VAL A 76 -16.59 -14.52 12.84
N PHE A 77 -16.33 -15.30 11.79
CA PHE A 77 -17.13 -16.48 11.43
C PHE A 77 -16.61 -17.79 12.05
N GLY A 78 -15.41 -17.80 12.62
CA GLY A 78 -14.75 -19.01 13.13
C GLY A 78 -15.24 -19.50 14.48
N ILE A 79 -15.94 -18.67 15.29
CA ILE A 79 -16.44 -19.05 16.61
C ILE A 79 -17.97 -19.12 16.59
N SER A 80 -18.50 -20.30 16.91
CA SER A 80 -19.93 -20.68 16.87
C SER A 80 -20.87 -19.87 17.77
N ASN A 81 -20.33 -18.97 18.61
CA ASN A 81 -21.07 -18.36 19.72
C ASN A 81 -21.55 -16.92 19.44
N GLY A 82 -21.29 -16.35 18.26
CA GLY A 82 -21.81 -15.04 17.84
C GLY A 82 -21.28 -13.81 18.61
N SER A 83 -20.55 -13.99 19.72
CA SER A 83 -19.96 -12.91 20.53
C SER A 83 -18.94 -12.07 19.76
N ASN A 84 -18.16 -12.70 18.87
CA ASN A 84 -17.12 -12.02 18.07
C ASN A 84 -17.66 -10.90 17.19
N THR A 85 -18.93 -10.99 16.76
CA THR A 85 -19.55 -9.91 15.98
C THR A 85 -19.79 -8.67 16.85
N GLN A 86 -20.09 -8.86 18.13
CA GLN A 86 -20.26 -7.75 19.08
C GLN A 86 -18.90 -7.12 19.40
N ASP A 87 -17.87 -7.95 19.61
CA ASP A 87 -16.50 -7.49 19.85
C ASP A 87 -15.94 -6.71 18.65
N LEU A 88 -16.21 -7.18 17.41
CA LEU A 88 -15.87 -6.44 16.20
C LEU A 88 -16.53 -5.06 16.15
N ARG A 89 -17.84 -4.99 16.48
CA ARG A 89 -18.57 -3.72 16.48
C ARG A 89 -17.99 -2.77 17.51
N GLU A 90 -17.59 -3.27 18.67
CA GLU A 90 -16.94 -2.45 19.69
C GLU A 90 -15.58 -1.93 19.22
N ALA A 91 -14.75 -2.81 18.64
CA ALA A 91 -13.46 -2.44 18.08
C ALA A 91 -13.58 -1.37 16.97
N LEU A 92 -14.61 -1.48 16.12
CA LEU A 92 -14.88 -0.50 15.04
C LEU A 92 -15.31 0.87 15.57
N LYS A 93 -15.84 1.00 16.79
CA LYS A 93 -16.11 2.31 17.40
C LYS A 93 -14.82 3.11 17.65
N GLY A 94 -13.71 2.42 17.89
CA GLY A 94 -12.37 2.99 17.98
C GLY A 94 -11.74 3.32 16.62
N GLY A 95 -12.47 3.12 15.51
CA GLY A 95 -11.97 3.30 14.15
C GLY A 95 -11.09 2.15 13.67
N LEU A 96 -10.23 2.44 12.69
CA LEU A 96 -9.36 1.43 12.10
C LEU A 96 -8.27 0.95 13.06
N ASP A 97 -7.84 1.80 13.99
CA ASP A 97 -6.84 1.42 14.98
C ASP A 97 -7.36 0.27 15.87
N GLY A 98 -8.61 0.35 16.32
CA GLY A 98 -9.26 -0.73 17.08
C GLY A 98 -9.41 -2.03 16.27
N LEU A 99 -9.63 -1.92 14.96
CA LEU A 99 -9.72 -3.08 14.06
C LEU A 99 -8.39 -3.83 13.95
N TYR A 100 -7.27 -3.11 13.97
CA TYR A 100 -5.95 -3.68 13.72
C TYR A 100 -5.27 -4.22 14.99
N THR A 101 -5.60 -3.73 16.18
CA THR A 101 -4.87 -4.07 17.41
C THR A 101 -5.20 -5.44 17.99
N GLU A 102 -6.39 -5.98 17.74
CA GLU A 102 -6.85 -7.20 18.43
C GLU A 102 -7.01 -8.43 17.51
N TYR A 103 -7.43 -8.23 16.25
CA TYR A 103 -7.94 -9.35 15.43
C TYR A 103 -7.22 -9.54 14.10
N ALA A 104 -6.21 -8.71 13.83
CA ALA A 104 -5.48 -8.73 12.58
C ALA A 104 -3.97 -8.69 12.82
N SER A 105 -3.24 -9.30 11.90
CA SER A 105 -1.80 -9.35 11.94
C SER A 105 -1.23 -9.34 10.53
N ILE A 106 -0.01 -8.82 10.34
CA ILE A 106 0.66 -8.87 9.05
C ILE A 106 2.11 -9.25 9.20
N THR A 107 2.59 -10.15 8.35
CA THR A 107 4.00 -10.53 8.27
C THR A 107 4.71 -9.70 7.20
N PHE A 108 6.05 -9.69 7.20
CA PHE A 108 6.82 -9.08 6.10
C PHE A 108 6.46 -9.69 4.75
N ASP A 109 6.20 -10.99 4.69
CA ASP A 109 5.74 -11.63 3.46
C ASP A 109 4.35 -11.19 3.05
N GLY A 110 3.46 -10.93 4.01
CA GLY A 110 2.17 -10.28 3.78
C GLY A 110 2.35 -8.89 3.15
N ILE A 111 3.26 -8.06 3.67
CA ILE A 111 3.57 -6.74 3.11
C ILE A 111 4.16 -6.85 1.70
N ARG A 112 5.08 -7.80 1.45
CA ARG A 112 5.65 -8.06 0.12
C ARG A 112 4.57 -8.50 -0.87
N ARG A 113 3.65 -9.38 -0.46
CA ARG A 113 2.51 -9.81 -1.29
C ARG A 113 1.59 -8.64 -1.60
N LEU A 114 1.28 -7.81 -0.60
CA LEU A 114 0.47 -6.61 -0.76
C LEU A 114 1.09 -5.62 -1.74
N HIS A 115 2.40 -5.38 -1.63
CA HIS A 115 3.16 -4.57 -2.57
C HIS A 115 3.01 -5.12 -3.99
N ARG A 116 3.33 -6.39 -4.21
CA ARG A 116 3.21 -7.03 -5.54
C ARG A 116 1.80 -6.93 -6.11
N ALA A 117 0.77 -7.22 -5.30
CA ALA A 117 -0.63 -7.14 -5.71
C ALA A 117 -1.00 -5.70 -6.13
N LYS A 118 -0.62 -4.71 -5.32
CA LYS A 118 -0.84 -3.29 -5.63
C LYS A 118 -0.18 -2.91 -6.96
N TYR A 119 1.09 -3.27 -7.17
CA TYR A 119 1.79 -2.95 -8.41
C TYR A 119 1.20 -3.68 -9.62
N ALA A 120 0.75 -4.94 -9.46
CA ALA A 120 0.09 -5.68 -10.52
C ALA A 120 -1.22 -4.98 -10.97
N ILE A 121 -2.02 -4.50 -10.01
CA ILE A 121 -3.27 -3.76 -10.29
C ILE A 121 -2.95 -2.44 -10.99
N ILE A 122 -2.03 -1.64 -10.44
CA ILE A 122 -1.66 -0.34 -11.02
C ILE A 122 -1.11 -0.51 -12.43
N LYS A 123 -0.24 -1.50 -12.65
CA LYS A 123 0.31 -1.82 -13.96
C LYS A 123 -0.80 -2.18 -14.95
N SER A 124 -1.73 -3.06 -14.57
CA SER A 124 -2.85 -3.46 -15.42
C SER A 124 -3.71 -2.26 -15.83
N LEU A 125 -4.03 -1.37 -14.88
CA LEU A 125 -4.79 -0.15 -15.17
C LEU A 125 -4.03 0.78 -16.12
N SER A 126 -2.73 0.96 -15.92
CA SER A 126 -1.87 1.74 -16.81
C SER A 126 -1.88 1.17 -18.24
N ASP A 127 -1.76 -0.15 -18.37
CA ASP A 127 -1.78 -0.84 -19.66
C ASP A 127 -3.13 -0.62 -20.39
N ILE A 128 -4.26 -0.68 -19.66
CA ILE A 128 -5.60 -0.39 -20.20
C ILE A 128 -5.72 1.07 -20.66
N ILE A 129 -5.27 2.01 -19.84
CA ILE A 129 -5.31 3.45 -20.18
C ILE A 129 -4.47 3.71 -21.43
N HIS A 130 -3.25 3.19 -21.47
CA HIS A 130 -2.36 3.32 -22.62
C HIS A 130 -2.99 2.75 -23.90
N ALA A 131 -3.57 1.55 -23.83
CA ALA A 131 -4.28 0.95 -24.95
C ALA A 131 -5.48 1.79 -25.39
N SER A 132 -6.25 2.35 -24.45
CA SER A 132 -7.40 3.21 -24.76
C SER A 132 -6.98 4.51 -25.44
N LEU A 133 -5.90 5.13 -24.99
CA LEU A 133 -5.34 6.34 -25.59
C LEU A 133 -4.88 6.10 -27.03
N ILE A 134 -4.15 5.00 -27.28
CA ILE A 134 -3.73 4.61 -28.64
C ILE A 134 -4.94 4.40 -29.56
N ARG A 135 -6.03 3.78 -29.06
CA ARG A 135 -7.26 3.59 -29.86
C ARG A 135 -7.93 4.91 -30.20
N THR A 136 -7.98 5.85 -29.26
CA THR A 136 -8.56 7.19 -29.50
C THR A 136 -7.73 8.00 -30.48
N THR A 137 -6.39 7.93 -30.42
CA THR A 137 -5.51 8.70 -31.31
C THR A 137 -5.48 8.15 -32.73
N LYS A 138 -5.56 6.81 -32.89
CA LYS A 138 -5.74 6.19 -34.22
C LYS A 138 -7.05 6.61 -34.90
N ARG A 139 -8.13 6.84 -34.13
CA ARG A 139 -9.41 7.34 -34.67
C ARG A 139 -9.36 8.81 -35.07
N GLU A 140 -8.49 9.61 -34.46
CA GLU A 140 -8.35 11.05 -34.74
C GLU A 140 -7.29 11.38 -35.80
N GLY A 141 -6.68 10.38 -36.46
CA GLY A 141 -5.71 10.58 -37.54
C GLY A 141 -4.35 11.17 -37.12
N GLY A 142 -4.13 11.42 -35.83
CA GLY A 142 -2.91 12.01 -35.30
C GLY A 142 -1.78 10.99 -35.07
N ARG A 143 -0.62 11.21 -35.71
CA ARG A 143 0.64 10.51 -35.38
C ARG A 143 1.22 11.10 -34.09
N ILE A 144 1.32 10.30 -33.03
CA ILE A 144 2.08 10.67 -31.83
C ILE A 144 3.32 9.80 -31.75
N ASN A 145 4.47 10.43 -31.47
CA ASN A 145 5.75 9.78 -31.23
C ASN A 145 5.70 9.05 -29.87
N PRO A 146 5.79 7.72 -29.82
CA PRO A 146 5.60 6.93 -28.58
C PRO A 146 6.66 7.19 -27.50
N SER A 147 7.74 7.90 -27.82
CA SER A 147 8.81 8.27 -26.89
C SER A 147 8.43 9.34 -25.84
N HIS A 148 7.34 10.09 -26.04
CA HIS A 148 6.90 11.12 -25.08
C HIS A 148 6.07 10.56 -23.91
N PHE A 149 5.63 9.30 -23.98
CA PHE A 149 4.91 8.63 -22.91
C PHE A 149 5.84 7.62 -22.23
N SER A 150 6.74 8.11 -21.37
CA SER A 150 7.36 7.20 -20.39
C SER A 150 6.25 6.68 -19.47
N PRO A 151 5.99 5.36 -19.40
CA PRO A 151 4.80 4.85 -18.74
C PRO A 151 4.86 4.92 -17.22
N PHE A 152 6.03 5.17 -16.61
CA PHE A 152 6.17 5.12 -15.17
C PHE A 152 7.26 6.07 -14.70
N ASN A 153 6.85 7.13 -14.02
CA ASN A 153 7.70 7.76 -13.03
C ASN A 153 7.09 7.44 -11.65
N PRO A 154 7.69 6.52 -10.87
CA PRO A 154 7.12 6.03 -9.61
C PRO A 154 6.99 7.09 -8.50
N SER A 155 7.44 8.32 -8.77
CA SER A 155 7.25 9.49 -7.91
C SER A 155 5.91 10.21 -8.11
N LEU A 156 5.20 9.96 -9.21
CA LEU A 156 3.92 10.62 -9.53
C LEU A 156 2.74 9.84 -8.92
N SER A 157 1.92 10.55 -8.16
CA SER A 157 0.71 10.02 -7.56
C SER A 157 -0.37 9.72 -8.62
N VAL A 158 -1.32 8.85 -8.29
CA VAL A 158 -2.48 8.53 -9.15
C VAL A 158 -3.24 9.79 -9.59
N VAL A 159 -3.29 10.81 -8.73
CA VAL A 159 -3.93 12.11 -9.01
C VAL A 159 -3.21 12.86 -10.13
N GLU A 160 -1.89 12.81 -10.17
CA GLU A 160 -1.11 13.48 -11.20
C GLU A 160 -1.21 12.77 -12.56
N HIS A 161 -1.32 11.43 -12.56
CA HIS A 161 -1.64 10.67 -13.77
C HIS A 161 -3.05 10.99 -14.29
N ILE A 162 -4.06 11.08 -13.43
CA ILE A 162 -5.42 11.49 -13.82
C ILE A 162 -5.44 12.93 -14.35
N SER A 163 -4.68 13.83 -13.72
CA SER A 163 -4.53 15.23 -14.14
C SER A 163 -3.84 15.36 -15.50
N LEU A 164 -2.82 14.52 -15.77
CA LEU A 164 -2.17 14.45 -17.08
C LEU A 164 -3.14 13.97 -18.17
N VAL A 165 -3.91 12.92 -17.90
CA VAL A 165 -4.91 12.36 -18.83
C VAL A 165 -6.01 13.38 -19.13
N THR A 166 -6.51 14.08 -18.11
CA THR A 166 -7.51 15.15 -18.31
C THR A 166 -6.94 16.37 -19.06
N ARG A 167 -5.68 16.74 -18.86
CA ARG A 167 -4.99 17.78 -19.66
C ARG A 167 -4.86 17.39 -21.13
N ILE A 168 -4.49 16.14 -21.42
CA ILE A 168 -4.37 15.64 -22.80
C ILE A 168 -5.74 15.66 -23.48
N ARG A 169 -6.80 15.21 -22.80
CA ARG A 169 -8.17 15.22 -23.33
C ARG A 169 -8.68 16.64 -23.60
N ARG A 170 -8.37 17.62 -22.73
CA ARG A 170 -8.70 19.04 -22.96
C ARG A 170 -7.93 19.65 -24.14
N LYS A 171 -6.68 19.25 -24.36
CA LYS A 171 -5.89 19.71 -25.52
C LYS A 171 -6.45 19.15 -26.84
N SER A 172 -6.83 17.87 -26.89
CA SER A 172 -7.44 17.29 -28.10
C SER A 172 -8.79 17.95 -28.43
N PHE A 173 -9.62 18.21 -27.41
CA PHE A 173 -10.90 18.91 -27.58
C PHE A 173 -10.76 20.34 -28.10
N ARG A 174 -9.76 21.11 -27.64
CA ARG A 174 -9.47 22.45 -28.18
C ARG A 174 -8.91 22.43 -29.60
N HIS A 175 -8.30 21.33 -30.02
CA HIS A 175 -7.78 21.21 -31.38
C HIS A 175 -8.90 20.94 -32.38
N LYS A 176 -9.97 20.26 -31.95
CA LYS A 176 -11.15 19.97 -32.75
C LYS A 176 -12.02 21.21 -33.03
N ASN A 177 -12.19 22.08 -32.03
CA ASN A 177 -12.96 23.33 -32.18
C ASN A 177 -12.22 24.48 -32.90
N ARG A 178 -11.03 24.23 -33.47
CA ARG A 178 -10.27 25.25 -34.21
C ARG A 178 -10.31 25.04 -35.74
N TYR A 179 -11.02 24.01 -36.19
CA TYR A 179 -11.19 23.65 -37.60
C TYR A 179 -12.68 23.44 -37.98
N GLU A 180 -13.59 23.92 -37.14
CA GLU A 180 -15.00 24.20 -37.48
C GLU A 180 -15.17 25.71 -37.59
#